data_AF-A0A6G1FU52-F1
#
_entry.id   AF-A0A6G1FU52-F1
#
_cell.length_a   1.000
_cell.length_b   1.000
_cell.length_c   1.000
_cell.angle_alpha   90.00
_cell.angle_beta   90.00
_cell.angle_gamma   90.00
#
_symmetry.space_group_name_H-M   'P 1'
#
loop_
_entity.id
_entity.type
_entity.pdbx_description
1 polymer ?
#
loop_
_entity_poly.entity_id
_entity_poly.type
_entity_poly.pdbx_seq_one_letter_code
_entity_poly.pdbx_strand_id
1 'polypeptide(L)'
;VLYPVRQLLVLQRQFINLYLPVAHDHRLVQKVWGAFDSICERSRTGSWMVVETSVKDFSQSEDELMWSKSTKPLWKCESCMAATVYKTRSDVITHLGHAHRDLAWSENSKTSERIVHHLLIREDADVRNIWKLEEMVSLMNYSITLFESLFIKAKSLQDGVTDTHLGKPDRYQLPPKVVQSFERNVLFVAELARCLKNIRGSYRKWHPKLWKRPGQILNELWPQVYNRAAEIRYLLDGAETDLVLMNRTDADRNSVSLASVGPEFIIGIIFRTLRSQVLYEDKDVMDVYRSFAEKLNIEVNQRPRKKLLLDVNRLQEEFEAVKKTTEGQSIALEKLAMLLTQITIGLPFADRTRSHRFQYENALLNKEGDELWNWLQELQAWDARMCRLRNQIRQSIEILEEGHGKAILVFTTVTIVFLPLSFISSFFGMNTADIRNLDNSQTIF
;
A
#
# COMPACT_ATOMS: atom_id res chain seq x y z
N VAL A 1 30.47 -7.83 -19.95
CA VAL A 1 30.78 -8.45 -18.63
C VAL A 1 31.76 -7.64 -17.80
N LEU A 2 32.94 -7.26 -18.31
CA LEU A 2 33.95 -6.54 -17.50
C LEU A 2 33.51 -5.15 -17.02
N TYR A 3 32.69 -4.44 -17.80
CA TYR A 3 32.18 -3.12 -17.44
C TYR A 3 31.25 -3.12 -16.19
N PRO A 4 30.18 -3.93 -16.13
CA PRO A 4 29.35 -4.06 -14.92
C PRO A 4 30.13 -4.49 -13.67
N VAL A 5 31.09 -5.42 -13.81
CA VAL A 5 31.93 -5.87 -12.68
C VAL A 5 32.75 -4.72 -12.10
N ARG A 6 33.32 -3.87 -12.97
CA ARG A 6 34.09 -2.70 -12.54
C ARG A 6 33.21 -1.67 -11.85
N GLN A 7 32.01 -1.39 -12.38
CA GLN A 7 31.07 -0.45 -11.77
C GLN A 7 30.61 -0.92 -10.39
N LEU A 8 30.24 -2.20 -10.26
CA LEU A 8 29.85 -2.79 -8.99
C LEU A 8 30.99 -2.74 -7.96
N LEU A 9 32.24 -3.00 -8.37
CA LEU A 9 33.41 -2.91 -7.50
C LEU A 9 33.66 -1.49 -6.98
N VAL A 10 33.54 -0.48 -7.86
CA VAL A 10 33.67 0.93 -7.46
C VAL A 10 32.57 1.31 -6.46
N LEU A 11 31.32 0.96 -6.74
CA LEU A 11 30.19 1.25 -5.86
C LEU A 11 30.31 0.56 -4.50
N GLN A 12 30.70 -0.71 -4.46
CA GLN A 12 30.91 -1.42 -3.18
C GLN A 12 32.10 -0.84 -2.41
N ARG A 13 33.18 -0.44 -3.08
CA ARG A 13 34.30 0.24 -2.41
C ARG A 13 33.86 1.55 -1.78
N GLN A 14 33.06 2.34 -2.49
CA GLN A 14 32.50 3.59 -1.97
C GLN A 14 31.55 3.33 -0.81
N PHE A 15 30.69 2.32 -0.91
CA PHE A 15 29.77 1.95 0.17
C PHE A 15 30.50 1.48 1.43
N ILE A 16 31.49 0.60 1.31
CA ILE A 16 32.29 0.14 2.46
C ILE A 16 33.00 1.32 3.14
N ASN A 17 33.53 2.26 2.35
CA ASN A 17 34.15 3.49 2.85
C ASN A 17 33.20 4.37 3.68
N LEU A 18 31.87 4.23 3.55
CA LEU A 18 30.91 4.93 4.41
C LEU A 18 30.96 4.41 5.86
N TYR A 19 31.35 3.15 6.06
CA TYR A 19 31.35 2.48 7.36
C TYR A 19 32.76 2.33 7.94
N LEU A 20 33.72 1.90 7.12
CA LEU A 20 35.08 1.58 7.53
C LEU A 20 36.07 2.05 6.45
N PRO A 21 37.24 2.59 6.81
CA PRO A 21 38.29 2.86 5.85
C PRO A 21 38.64 1.57 5.10
N VAL A 22 38.68 1.59 3.76
CA VAL A 22 38.95 0.38 2.96
C VAL A 22 40.30 -0.29 3.26
N ALA A 23 41.25 0.42 3.88
CA ALA A 23 42.53 -0.12 4.34
C ALA A 23 42.46 -0.81 5.73
N HIS A 24 41.30 -0.82 6.39
CA HIS A 24 41.12 -1.40 7.71
C HIS A 24 41.00 -2.93 7.62
N ASP A 25 41.86 -3.65 8.35
CA ASP A 25 41.90 -5.11 8.33
C ASP A 25 40.76 -5.70 9.17
N HIS A 26 39.63 -5.96 8.51
CA HIS A 26 38.44 -6.52 9.15
C HIS A 26 37.96 -7.77 8.41
N ARG A 27 37.64 -8.84 9.16
CA ARG A 27 37.24 -10.14 8.60
C ARG A 27 36.03 -10.07 7.66
N LEU A 28 35.08 -9.16 7.90
CA LEU A 28 33.94 -8.95 7.00
C LEU A 28 34.34 -8.30 5.67
N VAL A 29 35.28 -7.36 5.70
CA VAL A 29 35.81 -6.69 4.50
C VAL A 29 36.58 -7.71 3.64
N GLN A 30 37.36 -8.58 4.26
CA GLN A 30 38.02 -9.70 3.58
C GLN A 30 37.01 -10.64 2.89
N LYS A 31 35.86 -10.93 3.52
CA LYS A 31 34.80 -11.74 2.89
C LYS A 31 34.17 -11.07 1.67
N VAL A 32 33.97 -9.76 1.71
CA VAL A 32 33.46 -8.98 0.56
C VAL A 32 34.45 -9.04 -0.60
N TRP A 33 35.73 -8.79 -0.34
CA TRP A 33 36.76 -8.86 -1.38
C TRP A 33 36.97 -10.27 -1.92
N GLY A 34 36.88 -11.30 -1.07
CA GLY A 34 36.89 -12.70 -1.51
C GLY A 34 35.70 -13.06 -2.40
N ALA A 35 34.50 -12.55 -2.08
CA ALA A 35 33.32 -12.71 -2.94
C ALA A 35 33.50 -12.00 -4.30
N PHE A 36 34.09 -10.80 -4.30
CA PHE A 36 34.42 -10.06 -5.51
C PHE A 36 35.49 -10.73 -6.37
N ASP A 37 36.54 -11.26 -5.77
CA ASP A 37 37.55 -12.03 -6.49
C ASP A 37 36.91 -13.24 -7.17
N SER A 38 35.98 -13.89 -6.46
CA SER A 38 35.11 -14.94 -6.98
C SER A 38 34.23 -14.50 -8.16
N ILE A 39 33.74 -13.25 -8.17
CA ILE A 39 32.98 -12.68 -9.30
C ILE A 39 33.93 -12.42 -10.48
N CYS A 40 35.08 -11.78 -10.22
CA CYS A 40 36.09 -11.44 -11.22
C CYS A 40 36.67 -12.68 -11.92
N GLU A 41 37.05 -13.72 -11.17
CA GLU A 41 37.54 -14.99 -11.70
C GLU A 41 36.51 -15.62 -12.64
N ARG A 42 35.22 -15.56 -12.26
CA ARG A 42 34.12 -16.13 -13.05
C ARG A 42 33.79 -15.33 -14.30
N SER A 43 34.09 -14.03 -14.30
CA SER A 43 33.94 -13.15 -15.47
C SER A 43 35.09 -13.28 -16.48
N ARG A 44 36.23 -13.88 -16.12
CA ARG A 44 37.43 -13.99 -16.99
C ARG A 44 37.45 -15.21 -17.92
N THR A 45 36.67 -16.28 -17.67
CA THR A 45 36.79 -17.57 -18.40
C THR A 45 35.95 -17.68 -19.69
N GLY A 46 36.04 -16.70 -20.60
CA GLY A 46 35.48 -16.81 -21.95
C GLY A 46 36.55 -17.26 -22.96
N SER A 47 36.96 -18.54 -22.91
CA SER A 47 37.85 -19.14 -23.93
C SER A 47 37.00 -19.80 -25.03
N TRP A 48 37.33 -19.48 -26.28
CA TRP A 48 36.61 -19.85 -27.48
C TRP A 48 37.09 -21.22 -27.99
N MET A 49 36.24 -22.26 -27.96
CA MET A 49 36.44 -23.47 -28.78
C MET A 49 35.17 -24.35 -28.91
N VAL A 50 34.61 -24.30 -30.13
CA VAL A 50 33.93 -25.26 -31.06
C VAL A 50 33.04 -26.43 -30.58
N VAL A 51 31.76 -26.51 -31.05
CA VAL A 51 31.16 -27.39 -32.11
C VAL A 51 29.60 -27.43 -32.04
N GLU A 52 28.95 -27.07 -33.18
CA GLU A 52 27.58 -27.34 -33.76
C GLU A 52 26.78 -26.06 -34.12
N THR A 53 26.41 -25.81 -35.38
CA THR A 53 26.22 -24.47 -36.02
C THR A 53 24.76 -23.96 -36.25
N SER A 54 24.47 -22.67 -36.01
CA SER A 54 23.23 -21.93 -36.35
C SER A 54 23.54 -20.52 -36.92
N VAL A 55 22.59 -19.76 -37.47
CA VAL A 55 22.84 -18.39 -38.01
C VAL A 55 22.37 -17.30 -37.03
N LYS A 56 23.14 -16.20 -36.89
CA LYS A 56 22.86 -15.06 -36.00
C LYS A 56 21.55 -14.34 -36.36
N ASP A 57 20.78 -13.92 -35.34
CA ASP A 57 19.62 -13.01 -35.48
C ASP A 57 20.12 -11.56 -35.67
N PHE A 58 19.66 -10.90 -36.74
CA PHE A 58 20.10 -9.57 -37.18
C PHE A 58 19.09 -8.46 -36.88
N SER A 59 18.04 -8.73 -36.08
CA SER A 59 16.99 -7.75 -35.77
C SER A 59 17.46 -6.51 -34.97
N GLN A 60 18.70 -6.45 -34.47
CA GLN A 60 19.16 -5.41 -33.54
C GLN A 60 20.54 -4.76 -33.82
N SER A 61 21.19 -4.96 -34.97
CA SER A 61 22.48 -4.28 -35.26
C SER A 61 22.36 -3.16 -36.28
N GLU A 62 22.63 -1.92 -35.86
CA GLU A 62 22.84 -0.71 -36.71
C GLU A 62 24.20 -0.72 -37.45
N ASP A 63 24.89 -1.86 -37.55
CA ASP A 63 26.13 -1.96 -38.34
C ASP A 63 25.79 -2.05 -39.85
N GLU A 64 25.33 -0.93 -40.41
CA GLU A 64 25.04 -0.74 -41.83
C GLU A 64 26.28 -0.75 -42.73
N LEU A 65 27.50 -0.80 -42.20
CA LEU A 65 28.64 -0.26 -42.94
C LEU A 65 29.38 -1.19 -43.93
N MET A 66 29.01 -2.46 -44.13
CA MET A 66 29.78 -3.33 -45.05
C MET A 66 28.97 -4.26 -45.97
N TRP A 67 27.67 -4.43 -45.76
CA TRP A 67 26.95 -5.59 -46.32
C TRP A 67 25.92 -5.24 -47.41
N SER A 68 25.89 -3.98 -47.85
CA SER A 68 24.95 -3.43 -48.83
C SER A 68 25.14 -3.95 -50.26
N LYS A 69 26.09 -4.85 -50.51
CA LYS A 69 26.35 -5.39 -51.84
C LYS A 69 25.65 -6.71 -52.16
N SER A 70 24.98 -7.37 -51.21
CA SER A 70 24.30 -8.65 -51.49
C SER A 70 22.95 -8.50 -52.21
N THR A 71 22.70 -9.38 -53.18
CA THR A 71 21.47 -9.57 -53.96
C THR A 71 20.18 -9.61 -53.11
N LYS A 72 20.24 -10.11 -51.87
CA LYS A 72 19.18 -9.97 -50.86
C LYS A 72 19.83 -9.73 -49.51
N PRO A 73 19.59 -8.59 -48.82
CA PRO A 73 20.20 -8.36 -47.53
C PRO A 73 19.63 -9.29 -46.45
N LEU A 74 20.45 -9.61 -45.43
CA LEU A 74 20.15 -10.58 -44.36
C LEU A 74 18.85 -10.26 -43.63
N TRP A 75 18.56 -8.98 -43.39
CA TRP A 75 17.35 -8.50 -42.71
C TRP A 75 16.06 -8.64 -43.55
N LYS A 76 16.14 -9.01 -44.83
CA LYS A 76 14.97 -9.31 -45.69
C LYS A 76 14.80 -10.81 -45.96
N CYS A 77 15.67 -11.66 -45.42
CA CYS A 77 15.57 -13.11 -45.55
C CYS A 77 14.80 -13.70 -44.37
N GLU A 78 13.68 -14.37 -44.64
CA GLU A 78 12.83 -14.98 -43.60
C GLU A 78 13.58 -16.02 -42.78
N SER A 79 14.43 -16.84 -43.41
CA SER A 79 15.23 -17.87 -42.72
C SER A 79 16.31 -17.24 -41.82
N CYS A 80 16.96 -16.16 -42.27
CA CYS A 80 17.96 -15.45 -41.47
C CYS A 80 17.32 -14.63 -40.34
N MET A 81 16.16 -13.98 -40.60
CA MET A 81 15.39 -13.28 -39.56
C MET A 81 14.84 -14.23 -38.50
N ALA A 82 14.43 -15.44 -38.89
CA ALA A 82 13.88 -16.43 -37.97
C ALA A 82 14.96 -17.23 -37.21
N ALA A 83 16.25 -16.91 -37.38
CA ALA A 83 17.39 -17.64 -36.80
C ALA A 83 17.26 -19.17 -36.96
N THR A 84 16.93 -19.63 -38.17
CA THR A 84 16.63 -21.04 -38.42
C THR A 84 17.82 -21.94 -38.07
N VAL A 85 17.58 -23.00 -37.31
CA VAL A 85 18.58 -23.99 -36.91
C VAL A 85 18.83 -24.96 -38.05
N TYR A 86 20.08 -25.08 -38.49
CA TYR A 86 20.50 -25.99 -39.55
C TYR A 86 21.15 -27.23 -38.94
N LYS A 87 20.97 -28.39 -39.60
CA LYS A 87 21.49 -29.67 -39.10
C LYS A 87 22.99 -29.81 -39.29
N THR A 88 23.53 -29.25 -40.37
CA THR A 88 24.95 -29.33 -40.68
C THR A 88 25.52 -27.98 -41.08
N ARG A 89 26.81 -27.78 -40.82
CA ARG A 89 27.55 -26.58 -41.22
C ARG A 89 27.50 -26.33 -42.72
N SER A 90 27.48 -27.39 -43.52
CA SER A 90 27.31 -27.32 -44.97
C SER A 90 25.99 -26.70 -45.37
N ASP A 91 24.90 -26.98 -44.65
CA ASP A 91 23.56 -26.45 -44.97
C ASP A 91 23.46 -24.94 -44.73
N VAL A 92 24.21 -24.43 -43.74
CA VAL A 92 24.31 -22.99 -43.47
C VAL A 92 25.07 -22.28 -44.59
N ILE A 93 26.19 -22.86 -45.00
CA ILE A 93 27.05 -22.30 -46.05
C ILE A 93 26.33 -22.31 -47.40
N THR A 94 25.58 -23.37 -47.72
CA THR A 94 24.76 -23.42 -48.93
C THR A 94 23.64 -22.40 -48.89
N HIS A 95 22.96 -22.23 -47.75
CA HIS A 95 21.96 -21.17 -47.59
C HIS A 95 22.55 -19.77 -47.81
N LEU A 96 23.67 -19.43 -47.17
CA LEU A 96 24.34 -18.14 -47.31
C LEU A 96 24.85 -17.91 -48.75
N GLY A 97 25.41 -18.95 -49.39
CA GLY A 97 25.88 -18.88 -50.77
C GLY A 97 24.76 -18.74 -51.80
N HIS A 98 23.59 -19.34 -51.56
CA HIS A 98 22.45 -19.26 -52.47
C HIS A 98 21.59 -18.00 -52.26
N ALA A 99 21.31 -17.62 -51.02
CA ALA A 99 20.40 -16.52 -50.70
C ALA A 99 21.11 -15.16 -50.59
N HIS A 100 22.42 -15.14 -50.34
CA HIS A 100 23.20 -13.93 -50.03
C HIS A 100 24.50 -13.84 -50.85
N ARG A 101 24.39 -14.21 -52.14
CA ARG A 101 25.49 -14.54 -53.07
C ARG A 101 26.62 -13.51 -53.18
N ASP A 102 26.33 -12.21 -53.00
CA ASP A 102 27.34 -11.14 -53.14
C ASP A 102 27.88 -10.61 -51.80
N LEU A 103 27.76 -11.37 -50.70
CA LEU A 103 28.62 -11.23 -49.53
C LEU A 103 30.07 -11.61 -49.92
N ALA A 104 30.72 -10.78 -50.74
CA ALA A 104 32.07 -10.92 -51.31
C ALA A 104 32.85 -12.18 -50.91
N TRP A 105 32.52 -13.32 -51.52
CA TRP A 105 33.35 -14.52 -51.49
C TRP A 105 34.51 -14.30 -52.46
N SER A 106 35.46 -13.44 -52.08
CA SER A 106 36.74 -13.44 -52.75
C SER A 106 37.43 -14.75 -52.34
N GLU A 107 37.51 -15.70 -53.27
CA GLU A 107 38.16 -17.01 -53.11
C GLU A 107 39.63 -16.91 -52.65
N ASN A 108 40.21 -15.70 -52.63
CA ASN A 108 41.62 -15.47 -52.33
C ASN A 108 41.92 -14.87 -50.95
N SER A 109 40.95 -14.75 -50.04
CA SER A 109 41.22 -14.22 -48.69
C SER A 109 40.69 -15.16 -47.59
N LYS A 110 41.60 -15.99 -47.05
CA LYS A 110 41.38 -16.79 -45.82
C LYS A 110 40.88 -15.94 -44.63
N THR A 111 41.09 -14.64 -44.69
CA THR A 111 40.65 -13.63 -43.72
C THR A 111 39.16 -13.31 -43.81
N SER A 112 38.57 -13.22 -45.00
CA SER A 112 37.14 -12.92 -45.19
C SER A 112 36.27 -14.11 -44.83
N GLU A 113 36.73 -15.32 -45.14
CA GLU A 113 36.06 -16.57 -44.75
C GLU A 113 35.97 -16.71 -43.23
N ARG A 114 37.05 -16.40 -42.49
CA ARG A 114 37.06 -16.40 -41.01
C ARG A 114 36.12 -15.36 -40.41
N ILE A 115 36.09 -14.14 -40.96
CA ILE A 115 35.26 -13.05 -40.44
C ILE A 115 33.77 -13.35 -40.64
N VAL A 116 33.39 -13.85 -41.82
CA VAL A 116 32.02 -14.28 -42.14
C VAL A 116 31.62 -15.48 -41.27
N HIS A 117 32.52 -16.45 -41.09
CA HIS A 117 32.29 -17.61 -40.22
C HIS A 117 32.00 -17.23 -38.76
N HIS A 118 32.76 -16.29 -38.19
CA HIS A 118 32.60 -15.89 -36.79
C HIS A 118 31.43 -14.91 -36.55
N LEU A 119 31.02 -14.15 -37.58
CA LEU A 119 29.96 -13.14 -37.44
C LEU A 119 28.56 -13.67 -37.78
N LEU A 120 28.45 -14.65 -38.68
CA LEU A 120 27.15 -15.13 -39.20
C LEU A 120 26.74 -16.48 -38.64
N ILE A 121 27.69 -17.35 -38.28
CA ILE A 121 27.41 -18.71 -37.82
C ILE A 121 27.69 -18.79 -36.31
N ARG A 122 26.66 -18.95 -35.49
CA ARG A 122 26.73 -19.16 -34.04
C ARG A 122 26.63 -20.63 -33.70
N GLU A 123 27.62 -21.19 -33.03
CA GLU A 123 27.52 -22.58 -32.58
C GLU A 123 26.67 -22.71 -31.30
N ASP A 124 26.18 -23.91 -30.97
CA ASP A 124 25.46 -24.25 -29.74
C ASP A 124 26.28 -23.86 -28.50
N ALA A 125 27.59 -24.05 -28.57
CA ALA A 125 28.54 -23.57 -27.57
C ALA A 125 28.57 -22.03 -27.49
N ASP A 126 28.43 -21.33 -28.63
CA ASP A 126 28.39 -19.87 -28.70
C ASP A 126 27.06 -19.33 -28.20
N VAL A 127 25.93 -19.92 -28.58
CA VAL A 127 24.59 -19.56 -28.09
C VAL A 127 24.52 -19.75 -26.58
N ARG A 128 25.00 -20.90 -26.08
CA ARG A 128 25.14 -21.18 -24.65
C ARG A 128 26.01 -20.13 -23.95
N ASN A 129 27.14 -19.75 -24.55
CA ASN A 129 28.03 -18.75 -23.98
C ASN A 129 27.41 -17.35 -24.00
N ILE A 130 26.77 -16.95 -25.09
CA ILE A 130 26.12 -15.64 -25.26
C ILE A 130 25.00 -15.51 -24.24
N TRP A 131 24.06 -16.46 -24.16
CA TRP A 131 22.96 -16.39 -23.20
C TRP A 131 23.44 -16.40 -21.76
N LYS A 132 24.44 -17.24 -21.44
CA LYS A 132 25.08 -17.24 -20.11
C LYS A 132 25.65 -15.86 -19.78
N LEU A 133 26.36 -15.24 -20.71
CA LEU A 133 26.97 -13.92 -20.50
C LEU A 133 25.90 -12.82 -20.41
N GLU A 134 24.84 -12.89 -21.23
CA GLU A 134 23.70 -11.98 -21.19
C GLU A 134 22.99 -12.05 -19.84
N GLU A 135 22.64 -13.24 -19.34
CA GLU A 135 21.98 -13.39 -18.03
C GLU A 135 22.87 -12.91 -16.88
N MET A 136 24.18 -13.22 -16.93
CA MET A 136 25.13 -12.70 -15.94
C MET A 136 25.21 -11.17 -15.98
N VAL A 137 25.23 -10.56 -17.18
CA VAL A 137 25.25 -9.10 -17.34
C VAL A 137 23.96 -8.47 -16.85
N SER A 138 22.81 -9.03 -17.19
CA SER A 138 21.51 -8.56 -16.73
C SER A 138 21.40 -8.61 -15.22
N LEU A 139 21.79 -9.73 -14.59
CA LEU A 139 21.82 -9.84 -13.12
C LEU A 139 22.71 -8.76 -12.49
N MET A 140 23.90 -8.53 -13.05
CA MET A 140 24.82 -7.51 -12.54
C MET A 140 24.24 -6.09 -12.71
N ASN A 141 23.66 -5.77 -13.86
CA ASN A 141 23.07 -4.46 -14.11
C ASN A 141 21.89 -4.18 -13.16
N TYR A 142 21.00 -5.15 -12.96
CA TYR A 142 19.91 -4.98 -12.00
C TYR A 142 20.42 -4.88 -10.55
N SER A 143 21.49 -5.59 -10.22
CA SER A 143 22.13 -5.47 -8.90
C SER A 143 22.77 -4.10 -8.69
N ILE A 144 23.39 -3.54 -9.73
CA ILE A 144 23.99 -2.19 -9.71
C ILE A 144 22.92 -1.13 -9.45
N THR A 145 21.80 -1.16 -10.18
CA THR A 145 20.74 -0.14 -10.00
C THR A 145 20.13 -0.19 -8.60
N LEU A 146 19.87 -1.39 -8.07
CA LEU A 146 19.45 -1.54 -6.67
C LEU A 146 20.50 -0.97 -5.71
N PHE A 147 21.77 -1.29 -5.95
CA PHE A 147 22.84 -0.90 -5.05
C PHE A 147 23.14 0.60 -5.06
N GLU A 148 23.01 1.27 -6.21
CA GLU A 148 23.11 2.73 -6.33
C GLU A 148 22.07 3.42 -5.42
N SER A 149 20.84 2.91 -5.39
CA SER A 149 19.80 3.46 -4.50
C SER A 149 20.15 3.29 -3.01
N LEU A 150 20.72 2.14 -2.62
CA LEU A 150 21.17 1.86 -1.26
C LEU A 150 22.37 2.75 -0.88
N PHE A 151 23.30 2.97 -1.81
CA PHE A 151 24.44 3.83 -1.61
C PHE A 151 24.03 5.28 -1.40
N ILE A 152 23.12 5.82 -2.21
CA ILE A 152 22.59 7.18 -2.02
C ILE A 152 21.98 7.34 -0.63
N LYS A 153 21.20 6.33 -0.18
CA LYS A 153 20.59 6.35 1.15
C LYS A 153 21.64 6.31 2.27
N ALA A 154 22.58 5.38 2.21
CA ALA A 154 23.64 5.25 3.22
C ALA A 154 24.53 6.51 3.26
N LYS A 155 24.84 7.09 2.10
CA LYS A 155 25.59 8.34 2.02
C LYS A 155 24.83 9.51 2.64
N SER A 156 23.53 9.63 2.35
CA SER A 156 22.67 10.65 2.98
C SER A 156 22.65 10.54 4.50
N LEU A 157 22.73 9.32 5.05
CA LEU A 157 22.83 9.11 6.50
C LEU A 157 24.17 9.58 7.06
N GLN A 158 25.27 9.27 6.36
CA GLN A 158 26.60 9.73 6.76
C GLN A 158 26.69 11.26 6.72
N ASP A 159 26.32 11.86 5.58
CA ASP A 159 26.35 13.32 5.37
C ASP A 159 25.48 14.06 6.41
N GLY A 160 24.37 13.46 6.84
CA GLY A 160 23.47 14.01 7.86
C GLY A 160 24.01 13.97 9.31
N VAL A 161 25.10 13.22 9.56
CA VAL A 161 25.73 13.09 10.88
C VAL A 161 27.07 13.87 10.94
N THR A 162 27.65 14.25 9.80
CA THR A 162 28.98 14.87 9.74
C THR A 162 29.03 16.39 9.94
N ASP A 163 28.09 17.02 10.65
CA ASP A 163 28.23 18.45 10.95
C ASP A 163 29.25 18.69 12.07
N THR A 164 30.41 19.19 11.66
CA THR A 164 31.67 19.25 12.39
C THR A 164 31.84 20.59 13.09
N HIS A 165 31.45 20.74 14.37
CA HIS A 165 32.05 21.78 15.25
C HIS A 165 31.95 21.50 16.76
N LEU A 166 31.17 20.50 17.20
CA LEU A 166 31.08 20.11 18.61
C LEU A 166 31.81 18.78 18.81
N GLY A 167 32.76 18.76 19.75
CA GLY A 167 33.55 17.57 20.06
C GLY A 167 32.65 16.35 20.32
N LYS A 168 33.10 15.17 19.87
CA LYS A 168 32.42 13.88 20.07
C LYS A 168 31.94 13.78 21.53
N PRO A 169 30.62 13.77 21.79
CA PRO A 169 30.14 13.44 23.11
C PRO A 169 30.43 11.96 23.33
N ASP A 170 31.10 11.60 24.42
CA ASP A 170 31.51 10.21 24.79
C ASP A 170 30.36 9.19 24.88
N ARG A 171 29.13 9.59 24.55
CA ARG A 171 27.88 8.86 24.81
C ARG A 171 27.07 8.47 23.56
N TYR A 172 27.49 8.86 22.36
CA TYR A 172 26.83 8.41 21.13
C TYR A 172 27.29 7.00 20.75
N GLN A 173 26.45 6.01 21.02
CA GLN A 173 26.63 4.65 20.53
C GLN A 173 26.11 4.54 19.10
N LEU A 174 26.84 3.83 18.24
CA LEU A 174 26.43 3.57 16.86
C LEU A 174 25.12 2.74 16.86
N PRO A 175 24.06 3.15 16.15
CA PRO A 175 22.82 2.39 16.12
C PRO A 175 23.06 0.97 15.58
N PRO A 176 22.48 -0.07 16.20
CA PRO A 176 22.71 -1.46 15.79
C PRO A 176 22.24 -1.71 14.36
N LYS A 177 21.22 -0.99 13.89
CA LYS A 177 20.71 -1.11 12.51
C LYS A 177 21.71 -0.62 11.46
N VAL A 178 22.59 0.34 11.80
CA VAL A 178 23.69 0.76 10.91
C VAL A 178 24.66 -0.41 10.73
N VAL A 179 25.06 -1.06 11.83
CA VAL A 179 25.96 -2.23 11.78
C VAL A 179 25.30 -3.39 11.04
N GLN A 180 24.04 -3.69 11.32
CA GLN A 180 23.30 -4.74 10.63
C GLN A 180 23.14 -4.45 9.14
N SER A 181 22.96 -3.18 8.73
CA SER A 181 22.88 -2.82 7.30
C SER A 181 24.18 -3.17 6.57
N PHE A 182 25.34 -2.98 7.22
CA PHE A 182 26.64 -3.37 6.69
C PHE A 182 26.80 -4.89 6.62
N GLU A 183 26.39 -5.62 7.64
CA GLU A 183 26.40 -7.10 7.62
C GLU A 183 25.51 -7.67 6.50
N ARG A 184 24.33 -7.08 6.29
CA ARG A 184 23.44 -7.48 5.19
C ARG A 184 24.00 -7.14 3.82
N ASN A 185 24.76 -6.04 3.68
CA ASN A 185 25.53 -5.75 2.47
C ASN A 185 26.55 -6.87 2.16
N VAL A 186 27.29 -7.34 3.16
CA VAL A 186 28.25 -8.44 2.98
C VAL A 186 27.54 -9.70 2.46
N LEU A 187 26.36 -10.00 3.00
CA LEU A 187 25.53 -11.12 2.54
C LEU A 187 25.00 -10.91 1.13
N PHE A 188 24.62 -9.68 0.76
CA PHE A 188 24.19 -9.34 -0.60
C PHE A 188 25.29 -9.63 -1.64
N VAL A 189 26.53 -9.22 -1.37
CA VAL A 189 27.66 -9.48 -2.30
C VAL A 189 27.96 -10.98 -2.40
N ALA A 190 27.93 -11.70 -1.28
CA ALA A 190 28.13 -13.15 -1.27
C ALA A 190 27.01 -13.88 -2.05
N GLU A 191 25.77 -13.42 -1.91
CA GLU A 191 24.62 -13.97 -2.61
C GLU A 191 24.70 -13.73 -4.12
N LEU A 192 25.10 -12.53 -4.52
CA LEU A 192 25.33 -12.22 -5.94
C LEU A 192 26.40 -13.15 -6.54
N ALA A 193 27.51 -13.37 -5.83
CA ALA A 193 28.56 -14.30 -6.27
C ALA A 193 28.02 -15.75 -6.39
N ARG A 194 27.12 -16.16 -5.49
CA ARG A 194 26.44 -17.47 -5.53
C ARG A 194 25.48 -17.58 -6.71
N CYS A 195 24.67 -16.56 -6.98
CA CYS A 195 23.77 -16.53 -8.13
C CYS A 195 24.54 -16.62 -9.45
N LEU A 196 25.65 -15.91 -9.59
CA LEU A 196 26.54 -16.02 -10.78
C LEU A 196 27.15 -17.43 -10.92
N LYS A 197 27.49 -18.10 -9.80
CA LYS A 197 27.92 -19.51 -9.80
C LYS A 197 26.80 -20.44 -10.25
N ASN A 198 25.57 -20.21 -9.79
CA ASN A 198 24.40 -21.02 -10.17
C ASN A 198 24.10 -20.88 -11.66
N ILE A 199 24.10 -19.66 -12.21
CA ILE A 199 23.95 -19.43 -13.65
C ILE A 199 24.98 -20.27 -14.41
N ARG A 200 26.28 -20.12 -14.09
CA ARG A 200 27.34 -20.91 -14.73
C ARG A 200 27.13 -22.43 -14.60
N GLY A 201 26.69 -22.90 -13.44
CA GLY A 201 26.40 -24.32 -13.18
C GLY A 201 25.23 -24.85 -14.02
N SER A 202 24.16 -24.08 -14.15
CA SER A 202 22.99 -24.43 -14.97
C SER A 202 23.35 -24.51 -16.45
N TYR A 203 24.14 -23.56 -16.96
CA TYR A 203 24.66 -23.60 -18.32
C TYR A 203 25.71 -24.70 -18.56
N ARG A 204 26.32 -25.29 -17.52
CA ARG A 204 27.18 -26.48 -17.67
C ARG A 204 26.37 -27.75 -17.97
N LYS A 205 25.12 -27.81 -17.49
CA LYS A 205 24.16 -28.90 -17.76
C LYS A 205 23.25 -28.60 -18.95
N TRP A 206 23.66 -27.67 -19.81
CA TRP A 206 22.87 -27.19 -20.94
C TRP A 206 22.54 -28.34 -21.91
N HIS A 207 21.27 -28.38 -22.35
CA HIS A 207 20.80 -29.32 -23.36
C HIS A 207 19.80 -28.61 -24.31
N PRO A 208 20.03 -28.65 -25.64
CA PRO A 208 19.29 -27.82 -26.61
C PRO A 208 17.76 -28.05 -26.59
N LYS A 209 17.31 -29.27 -26.29
CA LYS A 209 15.87 -29.61 -26.27
C LYS A 209 15.11 -29.18 -25.00
N LEU A 210 15.82 -28.92 -23.90
CA LEU A 210 15.21 -28.65 -22.59
C LEU A 210 15.09 -27.16 -22.28
N TRP A 211 15.87 -26.32 -22.98
CA TRP A 211 15.98 -24.89 -22.70
C TRP A 211 15.14 -24.10 -23.68
N LYS A 212 14.05 -23.51 -23.18
CA LYS A 212 13.07 -22.90 -24.07
C LYS A 212 13.14 -21.38 -24.17
N ARG A 213 13.76 -20.64 -23.23
CA ARG A 213 13.96 -19.17 -23.37
C ARG A 213 15.17 -18.64 -22.56
N PRO A 214 15.89 -17.62 -23.07
CA PRO A 214 16.82 -16.82 -22.25
C PRO A 214 16.03 -16.07 -21.15
N GLY A 215 16.61 -15.98 -19.95
CA GLY A 215 16.05 -15.25 -18.81
C GLY A 215 15.33 -16.12 -17.76
N GLN A 216 15.13 -17.42 -18.01
CA GLN A 216 14.40 -18.29 -17.07
C GLN A 216 15.14 -18.45 -15.73
N ILE A 217 16.46 -18.68 -15.76
CA ILE A 217 17.27 -18.81 -14.54
C ILE A 217 17.36 -17.47 -13.83
N LEU A 218 17.45 -16.38 -14.59
CA LEU A 218 17.46 -15.03 -14.02
C LEU A 218 16.19 -14.76 -13.21
N ASN A 219 15.01 -15.13 -13.72
CA ASN A 219 13.74 -14.96 -13.02
C ASN A 219 13.67 -15.77 -11.72
N GLU A 220 14.30 -16.94 -11.65
CA GLU A 220 14.35 -17.77 -10.44
C GLU A 220 15.33 -17.22 -9.38
N LEU A 221 16.45 -16.65 -9.82
CA LEU A 221 17.51 -16.17 -8.92
C LEU A 221 17.33 -14.70 -8.50
N TRP A 222 16.65 -13.90 -9.31
CA TRP A 222 16.44 -12.47 -9.07
C TRP A 222 15.76 -12.15 -7.73
N PRO A 223 14.68 -12.84 -7.31
CA PRO A 223 14.03 -12.57 -6.04
C PRO A 223 14.97 -12.69 -4.82
N GLN A 224 15.96 -13.58 -4.90
CA GLN A 224 16.93 -13.80 -3.82
C GLN A 224 17.83 -12.57 -3.62
N VAL A 225 18.31 -11.99 -4.72
CA VAL A 225 19.13 -10.77 -4.71
C VAL A 225 18.29 -9.55 -4.32
N TYR A 226 17.08 -9.45 -4.86
CA TYR A 226 16.15 -8.36 -4.53
C TYR A 226 15.77 -8.33 -3.05
N ASN A 227 15.41 -9.48 -2.47
CA ASN A 227 15.02 -9.57 -1.06
C ASN A 227 16.16 -9.13 -0.13
N ARG A 228 17.42 -9.46 -0.46
CA ARG A 228 18.59 -9.00 0.30
C ARG A 228 18.78 -7.48 0.19
N ALA A 229 18.58 -6.90 -0.99
CA ALA A 229 18.63 -5.45 -1.15
C ALA A 229 17.50 -4.75 -0.36
N ALA A 230 16.29 -5.34 -0.34
CA ALA A 230 15.17 -4.82 0.43
C ALA A 230 15.40 -4.87 1.95
N GLU A 231 16.01 -5.94 2.46
CA GLU A 231 16.44 -6.04 3.87
C GLU A 231 17.42 -4.91 4.25
N ILE A 232 18.41 -4.62 3.40
CA ILE A 232 19.36 -3.52 3.62
C ILE A 232 18.61 -2.18 3.66
N ARG A 233 17.70 -1.95 2.71
CA ARG A 233 16.90 -0.72 2.67
C ARG A 233 16.09 -0.51 3.94
N TYR A 234 15.38 -1.54 4.38
CA TYR A 234 14.59 -1.51 5.62
C TYR A 234 15.46 -1.16 6.83
N LEU A 235 16.67 -1.74 6.93
CA LEU A 235 17.61 -1.43 8.00
C LEU A 235 18.15 0.01 7.91
N LEU A 236 18.40 0.53 6.72
CA LEU A 236 18.83 1.92 6.53
C LEU A 236 17.72 2.92 6.89
N ASP A 237 16.47 2.64 6.53
CA ASP A 237 15.32 3.47 6.91
C ASP A 237 15.09 3.43 8.44
N GLY A 238 15.26 2.24 9.05
CA GLY A 238 15.24 2.09 10.50
C GLY A 238 16.40 2.81 11.19
N ALA A 239 17.60 2.78 10.60
CA ALA A 239 18.78 3.46 11.13
C ALA A 239 18.65 4.98 11.04
N GLU A 240 18.03 5.51 9.99
CA GLU A 240 17.67 6.92 9.87
C GLU A 240 16.79 7.36 11.04
N THR A 241 15.75 6.56 11.32
CA THR A 241 14.82 6.81 12.43
C THR A 241 15.57 6.81 13.76
N ASP A 242 16.43 5.82 13.99
CA ASP A 242 17.22 5.70 15.22
C ASP A 242 18.19 6.88 15.39
N LEU A 243 18.89 7.30 14.34
CA LEU A 243 19.80 8.45 14.36
C LEU A 243 19.07 9.77 14.64
N VAL A 244 17.89 9.96 14.03
CA VAL A 244 17.03 11.11 14.29
C VAL A 244 16.56 11.12 15.75
N LEU A 245 16.22 9.97 16.33
CA LEU A 245 15.84 9.86 17.74
C LEU A 245 17.03 10.15 18.68
N MET A 246 18.22 9.61 18.37
CA MET A 246 19.45 9.84 19.14
C MET A 246 19.91 11.30 19.11
N ASN A 247 19.73 12.01 17.99
CA ASN A 247 20.05 13.45 17.91
C ASN A 247 19.03 14.31 18.69
N ARG A 248 17.85 13.78 19.00
CA ARG A 248 16.73 14.52 19.63
C ARG A 248 16.49 14.14 21.09
N THR A 249 17.21 13.16 21.62
CA THR A 249 17.17 12.75 23.02
C THR A 249 18.48 13.15 23.69
N ASP A 250 18.43 14.14 24.58
CA ASP A 250 19.49 14.30 25.57
C ASP A 250 19.50 13.03 26.41
N ALA A 251 20.56 12.24 26.28
CA ALA A 251 20.70 10.90 26.87
C ALA A 251 20.54 10.85 28.40
N ASP A 252 20.47 11.99 29.09
CA ASP A 252 20.35 12.10 30.55
C ASP A 252 18.94 12.34 31.08
N ARG A 253 17.90 12.38 30.22
CA ARG A 253 16.52 12.42 30.72
C ARG A 253 15.71 11.31 30.09
N ASN A 254 15.12 10.46 30.94
CA ASN A 254 13.97 9.59 30.64
C ASN A 254 12.72 10.40 30.24
N SER A 255 12.88 11.47 29.49
CA SER A 255 11.82 12.16 28.79
C SER A 255 12.01 11.84 27.31
N VAL A 256 11.16 10.95 26.81
CA VAL A 256 10.85 10.89 25.38
C VAL A 256 10.47 12.30 24.98
N SER A 257 11.38 13.01 24.30
CA SER A 257 11.02 14.22 23.55
C SER A 257 10.00 13.76 22.54
N LEU A 258 8.75 14.14 22.78
CA LEU A 258 7.55 13.74 22.05
C LEU A 258 7.56 14.35 20.64
N ALA A 259 8.53 13.93 19.82
CA ALA A 259 8.83 14.33 18.45
C ALA A 259 8.99 15.84 18.21
N SER A 260 9.83 16.23 17.25
CA SER A 260 9.81 17.58 16.67
C SER A 260 8.57 17.73 15.76
N VAL A 261 7.41 17.50 16.35
CA VAL A 261 6.11 17.68 15.75
C VAL A 261 5.94 19.17 15.52
N GLY A 262 5.65 19.58 14.28
CA GLY A 262 5.38 20.98 13.97
C GLY A 262 4.13 21.46 14.74
N PRO A 263 4.00 22.77 15.01
CA PRO A 263 2.76 23.31 15.59
C PRO A 263 1.51 22.88 14.80
N GLU A 264 1.64 22.64 13.50
CA GLU A 264 0.60 22.14 12.60
C GLU A 264 0.04 20.78 13.02
N PHE A 265 0.90 19.85 13.43
CA PHE A 265 0.48 18.55 13.90
C PHE A 265 -0.08 18.62 15.33
N ILE A 266 0.44 19.53 16.18
CA ILE A 266 -0.16 19.79 17.50
C ILE A 266 -1.60 20.29 17.33
N ILE A 267 -1.85 21.18 16.36
CA ILE A 267 -3.20 21.61 16.00
C ILE A 267 -4.06 20.41 15.58
N GLY A 268 -3.52 19.48 14.78
CA GLY A 268 -4.19 18.24 14.43
C GLY A 268 -4.55 17.38 15.65
N ILE A 269 -3.65 17.24 16.63
CA ILE A 269 -3.92 16.53 17.89
C ILE A 269 -5.00 17.27 18.71
N ILE A 270 -4.95 18.59 18.79
CA ILE A 270 -5.96 19.38 19.50
C ILE A 270 -7.33 19.15 18.88
N PHE A 271 -7.43 19.19 17.54
CA PHE A 271 -8.65 18.85 16.81
C PHE A 271 -9.18 17.47 17.17
N ARG A 272 -8.30 16.45 17.18
CA ARG A 272 -8.64 15.10 17.60
C ARG A 272 -9.13 15.03 19.06
N THR A 273 -8.46 15.75 19.95
CA THR A 273 -8.76 15.73 21.39
C THR A 273 -10.09 16.40 21.69
N LEU A 274 -10.40 17.51 21.01
CA LEU A 274 -11.69 18.18 21.11
C LEU A 274 -12.85 17.29 20.63
N ARG A 275 -12.60 16.39 19.67
CA ARG A 275 -13.59 15.41 19.21
C ARG A 275 -13.75 14.25 20.20
N SER A 276 -12.64 13.65 20.63
CA SER A 276 -12.61 12.46 21.48
C SER A 276 -12.83 12.74 22.97
N GLN A 277 -13.44 13.88 23.29
CA GLN A 277 -13.65 14.28 24.66
C GLN A 277 -14.70 13.40 25.31
N VAL A 278 -14.29 12.67 26.35
CA VAL A 278 -15.18 11.88 27.19
C VAL A 278 -16.18 12.82 27.86
N LEU A 279 -17.48 12.56 27.67
CA LEU A 279 -18.54 13.40 28.23
C LEU A 279 -19.08 12.87 29.56
N TYR A 280 -19.34 11.56 29.66
CA TYR A 280 -20.02 10.99 30.82
C TYR A 280 -19.61 9.53 31.05
N GLU A 281 -19.18 9.18 32.27
CA GLU A 281 -18.83 7.80 32.68
C GLU A 281 -17.94 7.05 31.66
N ASP A 282 -16.87 7.69 31.18
CA ASP A 282 -15.95 7.13 30.18
C ASP A 282 -16.58 6.81 28.81
N LYS A 283 -17.78 7.33 28.53
CA LYS A 283 -18.46 7.18 27.24
C LYS A 283 -18.23 8.41 26.35
N ASP A 284 -18.00 8.12 25.07
CA ASP A 284 -18.00 9.12 24.02
C ASP A 284 -19.43 9.65 23.80
N VAL A 285 -19.53 10.84 23.20
CA VAL A 285 -20.77 11.50 22.80
C VAL A 285 -21.72 10.52 22.11
N MET A 286 -21.18 9.72 21.19
CA MET A 286 -21.97 8.72 20.48
C MET A 286 -22.51 7.61 21.35
N ASP A 287 -21.72 7.11 22.27
CA ASP A 287 -22.15 6.01 23.13
C ASP A 287 -23.25 6.48 24.08
N VAL A 288 -23.19 7.74 24.54
CA VAL A 288 -24.26 8.36 25.32
C VAL A 288 -25.55 8.42 24.50
N TYR A 289 -25.53 9.03 23.32
CA TYR A 289 -26.75 9.14 22.50
C TYR A 289 -27.26 7.78 22.00
N ARG A 290 -26.37 6.83 21.69
CA ARG A 290 -26.70 5.45 21.31
C ARG A 290 -27.45 4.74 22.44
N SER A 291 -26.91 4.80 23.66
CA SER A 291 -27.55 4.16 24.82
C SER A 291 -28.94 4.75 25.11
N PHE A 292 -29.10 6.06 24.94
CA PHE A 292 -30.39 6.73 25.11
C PHE A 292 -31.38 6.34 24.00
N ALA A 293 -30.92 6.31 22.75
CA ALA A 293 -31.72 5.87 21.60
C ALA A 293 -32.21 4.43 21.73
N GLU A 294 -31.36 3.53 22.24
CA GLU A 294 -31.71 2.13 22.47
C GLU A 294 -32.74 1.98 23.59
N LYS A 295 -32.54 2.70 24.70
CA LYS A 295 -33.52 2.74 25.79
C LYS A 295 -34.89 3.21 25.29
N LEU A 296 -34.90 4.29 24.50
CA LEU A 296 -36.12 4.83 23.93
C LEU A 296 -36.80 3.83 22.99
N ASN A 297 -36.03 3.13 22.16
CA ASN A 297 -36.55 2.09 21.28
C ASN A 297 -37.21 0.94 22.06
N ILE A 298 -36.65 0.53 23.20
CA ILE A 298 -37.25 -0.48 24.08
C ILE A 298 -38.56 0.03 24.69
N GLU A 299 -38.56 1.25 25.22
CA GLU A 299 -39.76 1.84 25.85
C GLU A 299 -40.92 2.00 24.85
N VAL A 300 -40.61 2.39 23.61
CA VAL A 300 -41.59 2.52 22.53
C VAL A 300 -42.25 1.19 22.20
N ASN A 301 -41.46 0.11 22.09
CA ASN A 301 -41.98 -1.21 21.76
C ASN A 301 -42.82 -1.81 22.89
N GLN A 302 -42.52 -1.48 24.15
CA GLN A 302 -43.25 -2.01 25.29
C GLN A 302 -44.51 -1.20 25.63
N ARG A 303 -44.43 0.13 25.61
CA ARG A 303 -45.50 1.02 26.09
C ARG A 303 -45.53 2.34 25.29
N PRO A 304 -46.15 2.35 24.11
CA PRO A 304 -46.28 3.58 23.32
C PRO A 304 -47.10 4.63 24.08
N ARG A 305 -46.52 5.82 24.26
CA ARG A 305 -47.12 6.95 24.99
C ARG A 305 -46.83 8.25 24.26
N LYS A 306 -47.76 9.21 24.32
CA LYS A 306 -47.58 10.56 23.74
C LYS A 306 -46.32 11.27 24.24
N LYS A 307 -45.93 11.07 25.50
CA LYS A 307 -44.69 11.65 26.05
C LYS A 307 -43.43 11.17 25.33
N LEU A 308 -43.39 9.91 24.89
CA LEU A 308 -42.24 9.36 24.17
C LEU A 308 -42.03 10.02 22.81
N LEU A 309 -43.08 10.55 22.16
CA LEU A 309 -42.92 11.37 20.95
C LEU A 309 -42.11 12.64 21.20
N LEU A 310 -42.33 13.29 22.36
CA LEU A 310 -41.57 14.48 22.73
C LEU A 310 -40.10 14.13 22.98
N ASP A 311 -39.84 13.00 23.64
CA ASP A 311 -38.48 12.54 23.93
C ASP A 311 -37.74 12.14 22.65
N VAL A 312 -38.42 11.50 21.68
CA VAL A 312 -37.86 11.23 20.34
C VAL A 312 -37.54 12.53 19.61
N ASN A 313 -38.46 13.51 19.59
CA ASN A 313 -38.22 14.78 18.90
C ASN A 313 -37.02 15.54 19.49
N ARG A 314 -36.90 15.58 20.82
CA ARG A 314 -35.73 16.19 21.49
C ARG A 314 -34.44 15.51 21.08
N LEU A 315 -34.44 14.17 21.05
CA LEU A 315 -33.26 13.42 20.62
C LEU A 315 -32.91 13.68 19.13
N GLN A 316 -33.91 13.88 18.27
CA GLN A 316 -33.67 14.28 16.87
C GLN A 316 -33.06 15.68 16.77
N GLU A 317 -33.56 16.65 17.55
CA GLU A 317 -32.99 18.00 17.60
C GLU A 317 -31.52 17.97 18.07
N GLU A 318 -31.22 17.17 19.09
CA GLU A 318 -29.85 16.95 19.56
C GLU A 318 -28.98 16.31 18.48
N PHE A 319 -29.45 15.27 17.79
CA PHE A 319 -28.70 14.66 16.68
C PHE A 319 -28.45 15.66 15.54
N GLU A 320 -29.42 16.52 15.22
CA GLU A 320 -29.24 17.56 14.21
C GLU A 320 -28.19 18.59 14.64
N ALA A 321 -28.19 19.00 15.91
CA ALA A 321 -27.19 19.92 16.46
C ALA A 321 -25.77 19.32 16.43
N VAL A 322 -25.63 18.06 16.84
CA VAL A 322 -24.37 17.32 16.79
C VAL A 322 -23.90 17.19 15.35
N LYS A 323 -24.77 16.78 14.43
CA LYS A 323 -24.47 16.66 12.99
C LYS A 323 -23.95 17.97 12.40
N LYS A 324 -24.61 19.10 12.64
CA LYS A 324 -24.15 20.43 12.16
C LYS A 324 -22.77 20.77 12.70
N THR A 325 -22.48 20.43 13.96
CA THR A 325 -21.18 20.66 14.58
C THR A 325 -20.10 19.78 13.92
N THR A 326 -20.39 18.50 13.69
CA THR A 326 -19.51 17.55 12.99
C THR A 326 -19.21 18.00 11.56
N GLU A 327 -20.22 18.46 10.82
CA GLU A 327 -20.05 18.99 9.46
C GLU A 327 -19.12 20.21 9.45
N GLY A 328 -19.29 21.12 10.42
CA GLY A 328 -18.39 22.25 10.62
C GLY A 328 -16.94 21.83 10.92
N GLN A 329 -16.76 20.81 11.77
CA GLN A 329 -15.45 20.24 12.07
C GLN A 329 -14.79 19.60 10.84
N SER A 330 -15.55 18.87 10.03
CA SER A 330 -15.09 18.27 8.77
C SER A 330 -14.57 19.35 7.81
N ILE A 331 -15.33 20.43 7.63
CA ILE A 331 -14.94 21.55 6.76
C ILE A 331 -13.67 22.24 7.30
N ALA A 332 -13.56 22.41 8.62
CA ALA A 332 -12.38 23.00 9.23
C ALA A 332 -11.13 22.13 9.01
N LEU A 333 -11.25 20.82 9.15
CA LEU A 333 -10.17 19.86 8.92
C LEU A 333 -9.73 19.84 7.46
N GLU A 334 -10.69 19.84 6.52
CA GLU A 334 -10.42 19.92 5.08
C GLU A 334 -9.65 21.20 4.72
N LYS A 335 -10.10 22.34 5.24
CA LYS A 335 -9.39 23.63 5.05
C LYS A 335 -7.99 23.60 5.64
N LEU A 336 -7.79 23.00 6.81
CA LEU A 336 -6.47 22.84 7.41
C LEU A 336 -5.57 21.97 6.52
N ALA A 337 -6.07 20.84 6.03
CA ALA A 337 -5.34 19.96 5.12
C ALA A 337 -4.95 20.67 3.81
N MET A 338 -5.85 21.46 3.23
CA MET A 338 -5.58 22.26 2.03
C MET A 338 -4.48 23.30 2.28
N LEU A 339 -4.54 24.03 3.40
CA LEU A 339 -3.53 25.04 3.76
C LEU A 339 -2.15 24.40 3.96
N LEU A 340 -2.09 23.27 4.67
CA LEU A 340 -0.82 22.56 4.85
C LEU A 340 -0.28 22.05 3.51
N THR A 341 -1.13 21.49 2.64
CA THR A 341 -0.72 21.05 1.30
C THR A 341 -0.17 22.21 0.46
N GLN A 342 -0.82 23.37 0.51
CA GLN A 342 -0.38 24.57 -0.22
C GLN A 342 0.97 25.09 0.30
N ILE A 343 1.19 25.11 1.61
CA ILE A 343 2.48 25.50 2.22
C ILE A 343 3.57 24.46 1.89
N THR A 344 3.20 23.20 1.68
CA THR A 344 4.13 22.12 1.30
C THR A 344 4.66 22.28 -0.12
N ILE A 345 3.74 22.36 -1.08
CA ILE A 345 4.02 22.15 -2.50
C ILE A 345 4.15 23.50 -3.21
N GLY A 346 3.44 24.53 -2.73
CA GLY A 346 3.29 25.81 -3.42
C GLY A 346 4.43 26.81 -3.19
N LEU A 347 5.33 26.58 -2.23
CA LEU A 347 6.43 27.50 -1.93
C LEU A 347 7.78 26.95 -2.45
N PRO A 348 8.52 27.70 -3.28
CA PRO A 348 9.80 27.28 -3.87
C PRO A 348 10.95 27.09 -2.85
N PHE A 349 10.68 27.31 -1.56
CA PHE A 349 11.63 27.16 -0.45
C PHE A 349 11.14 26.17 0.62
N ALA A 350 10.19 25.27 0.31
CA ALA A 350 9.74 24.27 1.26
C ALA A 350 10.93 23.40 1.70
N ASP A 351 11.44 23.69 2.89
CA ASP A 351 12.58 23.00 3.51
C ASP A 351 12.32 21.48 3.50
N ARG A 352 13.38 20.69 3.27
CA ARG A 352 13.33 19.22 3.28
C ARG A 352 12.74 18.70 4.60
N THR A 353 12.96 19.44 5.69
CA THR A 353 12.38 19.17 7.01
C THR A 353 10.85 19.31 7.04
N ARG A 354 10.29 20.28 6.30
CA ARG A 354 8.86 20.56 6.20
C ARG A 354 8.13 19.52 5.36
N SER A 355 8.77 19.02 4.30
CA SER A 355 8.24 17.90 3.51
C SER A 355 8.16 16.60 4.33
N HIS A 356 9.12 16.35 5.20
CA HIS A 356 9.10 15.19 6.09
C HIS A 356 8.04 15.31 7.21
N ARG A 357 7.90 16.49 7.85
CA ARG A 357 6.87 16.72 8.88
C ARG A 357 5.45 16.52 8.35
N PHE A 358 5.20 16.98 7.13
CA PHE A 358 3.89 16.86 6.51
C PHE A 358 3.43 15.45 6.21
N GLN A 359 4.33 14.47 6.08
CA GLN A 359 3.91 13.08 5.94
C GLN A 359 3.12 12.61 7.16
N TYR A 360 3.56 12.98 8.36
CA TYR A 360 2.89 12.63 9.61
C TYR A 360 1.62 13.48 9.83
N GLU A 361 1.67 14.77 9.49
CA GLU A 361 0.49 15.65 9.53
C GLU A 361 -0.60 15.13 8.59
N ASN A 362 -0.26 14.83 7.35
CA ASN A 362 -1.20 14.34 6.35
C ASN A 362 -1.77 12.97 6.74
N ALA A 363 -0.94 12.07 7.28
CA ALA A 363 -1.41 10.79 7.80
C ALA A 363 -2.40 10.95 8.96
N LEU A 364 -2.12 11.86 9.90
CA LEU A 364 -3.03 12.20 10.99
C LEU A 364 -4.33 12.81 10.45
N LEU A 365 -4.25 13.83 9.60
CA LEU A 365 -5.42 14.53 9.06
C LEU A 365 -6.32 13.62 8.22
N ASN A 366 -5.75 12.74 7.39
CA ASN A 366 -6.53 11.78 6.61
C ASN A 366 -7.24 10.79 7.54
N LYS A 367 -6.53 10.27 8.55
CA LYS A 367 -7.14 9.38 9.54
C LYS A 367 -8.29 10.06 10.30
N GLU A 368 -8.09 11.29 10.75
CA GLU A 368 -9.14 12.06 11.43
C GLU A 368 -10.31 12.39 10.49
N GLY A 369 -10.02 12.64 9.21
CA GLY A 369 -11.04 12.84 8.17
C GLY A 369 -11.89 11.59 7.95
N ASP A 370 -11.27 10.43 7.83
CA ASP A 370 -11.95 9.14 7.70
C ASP A 370 -12.83 8.84 8.92
N GLU A 371 -12.31 9.09 10.13
CA GLU A 371 -13.07 8.87 11.37
C GLU A 371 -14.26 9.84 11.50
N LEU A 372 -14.10 11.13 11.14
CA LEU A 372 -15.20 12.10 11.11
C LEU A 372 -16.26 11.73 10.07
N TRP A 373 -15.85 11.23 8.90
CA TRP A 373 -16.78 10.81 7.87
C TRP A 373 -17.61 9.60 8.31
N ASN A 374 -16.97 8.61 8.90
CA ASN A 374 -17.65 7.47 9.51
C ASN A 374 -18.64 7.91 10.60
N TRP A 375 -18.23 8.87 11.44
CA TRP A 375 -19.09 9.41 12.48
C TRP A 375 -20.33 10.11 11.92
N LEU A 376 -20.17 10.89 10.85
CA LEU A 376 -21.28 11.55 10.16
C LEU A 376 -22.26 10.54 9.55
N GLN A 377 -21.75 9.45 8.97
CA GLN A 377 -22.58 8.36 8.44
C GLN A 377 -23.38 7.68 9.56
N GLU A 378 -22.76 7.43 10.71
CA GLU A 378 -23.46 6.87 11.87
C GLU A 378 -24.58 7.80 12.34
N LEU A 379 -24.33 9.10 12.48
CA LEU A 379 -25.34 10.09 12.87
C LEU A 379 -26.52 10.12 11.88
N GLN A 380 -26.24 10.07 10.57
CA GLN A 380 -27.30 10.00 9.54
C GLN A 380 -28.13 8.71 9.66
N ALA A 381 -27.49 7.57 9.94
CA ALA A 381 -28.20 6.31 10.15
C ALA A 381 -29.11 6.36 11.40
N TRP A 382 -28.65 7.02 12.47
CA TRP A 382 -29.44 7.21 13.69
C TRP A 382 -30.62 8.16 13.49
N ASP A 383 -30.44 9.26 12.76
CA ASP A 383 -31.55 10.17 12.46
C ASP A 383 -32.64 9.47 11.63
N ALA A 384 -32.25 8.69 10.61
CA ALA A 384 -33.17 7.86 9.84
C ALA A 384 -33.91 6.84 10.74
N ARG A 385 -33.21 6.25 11.72
CA ARG A 385 -33.81 5.33 12.70
C ARG A 385 -34.80 6.04 13.62
N MET A 386 -34.48 7.24 14.11
CA MET A 386 -35.39 8.03 14.95
C MET A 386 -36.64 8.46 14.19
N CYS A 387 -36.51 8.82 12.90
CA CYS A 387 -37.66 9.12 12.05
C CYS A 387 -38.62 7.92 11.93
N ARG A 388 -38.07 6.71 11.74
CA ARG A 388 -38.87 5.47 11.75
C ARG A 388 -39.55 5.24 13.11
N LEU A 389 -38.81 5.41 14.20
CA LEU A 389 -39.33 5.23 15.55
C LEU A 389 -40.48 6.19 15.84
N ARG A 390 -40.34 7.46 15.46
CA ARG A 390 -41.39 8.48 15.57
C ARG A 390 -42.67 8.07 14.83
N ASN A 391 -42.53 7.60 13.60
CA ASN A 391 -43.67 7.16 12.79
C ASN A 391 -44.36 5.93 13.42
N GLN A 392 -43.58 4.98 13.94
CA GLN A 392 -44.10 3.80 14.63
C GLN A 392 -44.88 4.18 15.90
N ILE A 393 -44.36 5.10 16.72
CA ILE A 393 -45.07 5.58 17.92
C ILE A 393 -46.37 6.26 17.53
N ARG A 394 -46.35 7.12 16.50
CA ARG A 394 -47.53 7.83 16.02
C ARG A 394 -48.63 6.85 15.61
N GLN A 395 -48.30 5.85 14.78
CA GLN A 395 -49.24 4.79 14.39
C GLN A 395 -49.76 4.01 15.61
N SER A 396 -48.87 3.66 16.55
CA SER A 396 -49.26 2.91 17.75
C SER A 396 -50.22 3.70 18.64
N ILE A 397 -50.03 5.02 18.75
CA ILE A 397 -50.94 5.91 19.49
C ILE A 397 -52.27 6.03 18.77
N GLU A 398 -52.28 6.19 17.44
CA GLU A 398 -53.50 6.26 16.63
C GLU A 398 -54.34 4.98 16.81
N ILE A 399 -53.71 3.80 16.80
CA ILE A 399 -54.38 2.51 17.05
C ILE A 399 -54.96 2.43 18.48
N LEU A 400 -54.23 2.91 19.49
CA LEU A 400 -54.71 2.93 20.88
C LEU A 400 -55.89 3.89 21.06
N GLU A 401 -55.88 5.04 20.41
CA GLU A 401 -56.99 5.99 20.42
C GLU A 401 -58.24 5.42 19.75
N GLU A 402 -58.10 4.67 18.64
CA GLU A 402 -59.22 3.93 18.04
C GLU A 402 -59.82 2.90 19.01
N GLY A 403 -58.97 2.19 19.76
CA GLY A 403 -59.39 1.25 20.81
C GLY A 403 -60.20 1.92 21.92
N HIS A 404 -59.77 3.10 22.37
CA HIS A 404 -60.54 3.91 23.32
C HIS A 404 -61.89 4.36 22.74
N GLY A 405 -61.95 4.71 21.46
CA GLY A 405 -63.20 5.01 20.76
C GLY A 405 -64.21 3.86 20.82
N LYS A 406 -63.75 2.62 20.59
CA LYS A 406 -64.59 1.41 20.71
C LYS A 406 -65.08 1.18 22.14
N ALA A 407 -64.21 1.37 23.13
CA ALA A 407 -64.59 1.23 24.54
C ALA A 407 -65.64 2.26 24.96
N ILE A 408 -65.51 3.52 24.52
CA ILE A 408 -66.51 4.56 24.75
C ILE A 408 -67.84 4.17 24.12
N LEU A 409 -67.84 3.66 22.89
CA LEU A 409 -69.06 3.22 22.19
C LEU A 409 -69.76 2.06 22.90
N VAL A 410 -69.01 1.10 23.44
CA VAL A 410 -69.57 0.02 24.25
C VAL A 410 -70.17 0.58 25.55
N PHE A 411 -69.43 1.45 26.25
CA PHE A 411 -69.89 2.07 27.50
C PHE A 411 -71.15 2.91 27.30
N THR A 412 -71.21 3.73 26.25
CA THR A 412 -72.41 4.54 25.94
C THR A 412 -73.58 3.66 25.54
N THR A 413 -73.36 2.58 24.79
CA THR A 413 -74.41 1.61 24.43
C THR A 413 -75.01 0.97 25.69
N VAL A 414 -74.15 0.47 26.59
CA VAL A 414 -74.57 -0.09 27.89
C VAL A 414 -75.33 0.97 28.70
N THR A 415 -74.82 2.19 28.77
CA THR A 415 -75.46 3.28 29.53
C THR A 415 -76.84 3.65 28.96
N ILE A 416 -76.96 3.81 27.64
CA ILE A 416 -78.22 4.18 26.97
C ILE A 416 -79.30 3.10 27.18
N VAL A 417 -78.93 1.82 27.24
CA VAL A 417 -79.88 0.73 27.48
C VAL A 417 -80.24 0.61 28.97
N PHE A 418 -79.24 0.55 29.84
CA PHE A 418 -79.45 0.20 31.25
C PHE A 418 -79.85 1.39 32.13
N LEU A 419 -79.45 2.63 31.80
CA LEU A 419 -79.79 3.79 32.63
C LEU A 419 -81.30 4.10 32.61
N PRO A 420 -81.99 4.11 31.45
CA PRO A 420 -83.44 4.25 31.42
C PRO A 420 -84.16 3.07 32.07
N LEU A 421 -83.70 1.84 31.86
CA LEU A 421 -84.29 0.65 32.49
C LEU A 421 -84.14 0.69 34.02
N SER A 422 -82.99 1.14 34.51
CA SER A 422 -82.75 1.33 35.95
C SER A 422 -83.64 2.43 36.51
N PHE A 423 -83.86 3.51 35.76
CA PHE A 423 -84.81 4.56 36.12
C PHE A 423 -86.24 4.03 36.20
N ILE A 424 -86.70 3.28 35.20
CA ILE A 424 -88.05 2.68 35.18
C ILE A 424 -88.22 1.70 36.34
N SER A 425 -87.24 0.82 36.56
CA SER A 425 -87.27 -0.13 37.69
C SER A 425 -87.27 0.59 39.03
N SER A 426 -86.53 1.69 39.18
CA SER A 426 -86.54 2.52 40.38
C SER A 426 -87.89 3.22 40.55
N PHE A 427 -88.45 3.79 39.48
CA PHE A 427 -89.77 4.44 39.48
C PHE A 427 -90.88 3.50 39.95
N PHE A 428 -90.89 2.26 39.47
CA PHE A 428 -91.85 1.23 39.91
C PHE A 428 -91.49 0.57 41.25
N GLY A 429 -90.21 0.61 41.66
CA GLY A 429 -89.73 0.09 42.95
C GLY A 429 -89.86 1.09 44.11
N MET A 430 -90.09 2.37 43.83
CA MET A 430 -90.50 3.35 44.84
C MET A 430 -91.88 2.97 45.39
N ASN A 431 -92.07 3.11 46.71
CA ASN A 431 -93.35 2.83 47.36
C ASN A 431 -94.45 3.78 46.84
N THR A 432 -95.14 3.36 45.78
CA THR A 432 -96.26 4.06 45.14
C THR A 432 -97.59 3.75 45.82
N ALA A 433 -97.59 3.69 47.17
CA ALA A 433 -98.81 3.49 47.96
C ALA A 433 -99.88 4.59 47.70
N ASP A 434 -99.50 5.70 47.07
CA ASP A 434 -100.34 6.88 46.87
C ASP A 434 -100.85 7.08 45.41
N ILE A 435 -100.29 6.38 44.41
CA ILE A 435 -100.70 6.56 42.98
C ILE A 435 -101.81 5.61 42.55
N ARG A 436 -101.97 4.45 43.22
CA ARG A 436 -102.97 3.44 42.86
C ARG A 436 -104.33 3.58 43.59
N ASN A 437 -104.43 4.44 44.60
CA ASN A 437 -105.67 4.71 45.36
C ASN A 437 -106.14 6.16 45.20
N LEU A 438 -106.16 6.68 43.98
CA LEU A 438 -106.82 7.96 43.67
C LEU A 438 -108.25 7.68 43.19
N ASP A 439 -109.24 8.04 44.01
CA ASP A 439 -110.68 7.80 43.80
C ASP A 439 -111.30 8.57 42.61
N ASN A 440 -110.52 9.21 41.73
CA ASN A 440 -111.04 10.02 40.63
C ASN A 440 -110.52 9.59 39.25
N SER A 441 -111.45 9.19 38.38
CA SER A 441 -111.24 8.85 36.97
C SER A 441 -110.79 10.08 36.16
N GLN A 442 -109.58 10.06 35.61
CA GLN A 442 -109.15 11.07 34.65
C GLN A 442 -109.50 10.65 33.22
N THR A 443 -110.58 11.22 32.71
CA THR A 443 -110.90 11.34 31.28
C THR A 443 -110.01 12.41 30.65
N ILE A 444 -108.89 12.03 30.02
CA ILE A 444 -108.26 12.82 28.95
C ILE A 444 -107.64 11.85 27.93
N PHE A 445 -108.43 11.51 26.92
CA PHE A 445 -107.94 11.33 25.55
C PHE A 445 -108.22 12.63 24.80
#